data_AF-A0A935SJ13-F1
#
_entry.id   AF-A0A935SJ13-F1
#
_cell.length_a   1.000
_cell.length_b   1.000
_cell.length_c   1.000
_cell.angle_alpha   90.00
_cell.angle_beta   90.00
_cell.angle_gamma   90.00
#
_symmetry.space_group_name_H-M   'P 1'
#
loop_
_entity.id
_entity.type
_entity.pdbx_description
1 polymer ?
#
loop_
_entity_poly.entity_id
_entity_poly.type
_entity_poly.pdbx_seq_one_letter_code
_entity_poly.pdbx_strand_id
1 'polypeptide(L)'
;MENFHILFWLIKDVSWCMIWKPLGIIMIFPTLIIAIIITFRTRQFMSELCHNLAIILWISANSYWMISEFLHFDEVPVFKVYTLKQLSIIPFVLGILCMAYYYLLWKPSHKNSEKTM
;
A
#
# COMPACT_ATOMS: atom_id res chain seq x y z
N MET A 1 -0.72 -18.65 -6.44
CA MET A 1 -1.11 -17.47 -7.24
C MET A 1 -1.19 -16.19 -6.40
N GLU A 2 -1.56 -16.27 -5.12
CA GLU A 2 -1.65 -15.09 -4.25
C GLU A 2 -0.30 -14.37 -4.11
N ASN A 3 0.81 -15.04 -3.80
CA ASN A 3 2.13 -14.42 -3.57
C ASN A 3 2.83 -13.80 -4.80
N PHE A 4 2.27 -13.94 -6.01
CA PHE A 4 2.93 -13.44 -7.22
C PHE A 4 2.93 -11.90 -7.32
N HIS A 5 2.00 -11.24 -6.62
CA HIS A 5 2.00 -9.78 -6.49
C HIS A 5 3.26 -9.23 -5.81
N ILE A 6 3.89 -10.03 -4.93
CA ILE A 6 5.14 -9.66 -4.25
C ILE A 6 6.28 -9.53 -5.25
N LEU A 7 6.32 -10.37 -6.30
CA LEU A 7 7.33 -10.26 -7.34
C LEU A 7 7.22 -8.92 -8.09
N PHE A 8 6.00 -8.52 -8.48
CA PHE A 8 5.77 -7.24 -9.15
C PHE A 8 6.13 -6.06 -8.25
N TRP A 9 5.81 -6.16 -6.96
CA TRP A 9 6.22 -5.16 -5.98
C TRP A 9 7.75 -5.06 -5.88
N LEU A 10 8.46 -6.17 -5.74
CA LEU A 10 9.93 -6.16 -5.66
C LEU A 10 10.56 -5.56 -6.92
N ILE A 11 10.06 -5.88 -8.11
CA ILE A 11 10.56 -5.30 -9.38
C ILE A 11 10.31 -3.80 -9.43
N LYS A 12 9.12 -3.32 -9.00
CA LYS A 12 8.81 -1.89 -8.88
C LYS A 12 9.81 -1.19 -7.96
N ASP A 13 10.08 -1.75 -6.78
CA ASP A 13 10.94 -1.12 -5.77
C ASP A 13 12.42 -1.17 -6.18
N VAL A 14 12.88 -2.25 -6.83
CA VAL A 14 14.22 -2.28 -7.46
C VAL A 14 14.35 -1.22 -8.55
N SER A 15 13.31 -1.05 -9.38
CA SER A 15 13.28 0.00 -10.41
C SER A 15 13.37 1.39 -9.79
N TRP A 16 12.80 1.58 -8.60
CA TRP A 16 12.94 2.82 -7.85
C TRP A 16 14.37 3.03 -7.35
N CYS A 17 14.97 2.04 -6.70
CA CYS A 17 16.37 2.11 -6.23
C CYS A 17 17.36 2.39 -7.36
N MET A 18 17.12 1.84 -8.55
CA MET A 18 17.97 2.04 -9.74
C MET A 18 17.57 3.28 -10.57
N ILE A 19 16.56 4.04 -10.14
CA ILE A 19 16.05 5.25 -10.79
C ILE A 19 15.59 4.99 -12.24
N TRP A 20 15.07 3.78 -12.49
CA TRP A 20 14.47 3.38 -13.76
C TRP A 20 13.05 3.94 -13.90
N LYS A 21 12.94 5.26 -14.13
CA LYS A 21 11.68 6.03 -14.13
C LYS A 21 10.52 5.38 -14.90
N PRO A 22 10.64 5.04 -16.20
CA PRO A 22 9.52 4.47 -16.94
C PRO A 22 9.12 3.08 -16.44
N LEU A 23 10.10 2.24 -16.07
CA LEU A 23 9.83 0.90 -15.57
C LEU A 23 9.13 0.95 -14.20
N GLY A 24 9.62 1.79 -13.28
CA GLY A 24 9.01 1.96 -11.97
C GLY A 24 7.56 2.41 -12.06
N ILE A 25 7.24 3.40 -12.92
CA ILE A 25 5.87 3.90 -13.10
C ILE A 25 4.96 2.82 -13.71
N ILE A 26 5.41 2.13 -14.76
CA ILE A 26 4.64 1.05 -15.40
C ILE A 26 4.33 -0.07 -14.40
N MET A 27 5.29 -0.39 -13.53
CA MET A 27 5.16 -1.46 -12.53
C MET A 27 4.21 -1.13 -11.37
N ILE A 28 3.79 0.12 -11.18
CA ILE A 28 2.73 0.47 -10.22
C ILE A 28 1.42 -0.25 -10.58
N PHE A 29 1.06 -0.23 -11.87
CA PHE A 29 -0.23 -0.77 -12.34
C PHE A 29 -0.41 -2.26 -12.06
N PRO A 30 0.49 -3.18 -12.51
CA PRO A 30 0.31 -4.60 -12.23
C PRO A 30 0.34 -4.90 -10.73
N THR A 31 1.17 -4.18 -9.96
CA THR A 31 1.27 -4.37 -8.51
C THR A 31 -0.04 -3.99 -7.80
N LEU A 32 -0.59 -2.81 -8.12
CA LEU A 32 -1.83 -2.32 -7.51
C LEU A 32 -3.06 -3.11 -7.96
N ILE A 33 -3.15 -3.45 -9.25
CA ILE A 33 -4.27 -4.22 -9.81
C ILE A 33 -4.36 -5.59 -9.12
N ILE A 34 -3.23 -6.30 -8.97
CA ILE A 34 -3.25 -7.61 -8.32
C ILE A 34 -3.60 -7.49 -6.84
N ALA A 35 -3.07 -6.49 -6.12
CA ALA A 35 -3.42 -6.24 -4.73
C ALA A 35 -4.94 -5.98 -4.55
N ILE A 36 -5.55 -5.21 -5.46
CA ILE A 36 -7.00 -4.97 -5.50
C ILE A 36 -7.76 -6.27 -5.76
N ILE A 37 -7.35 -7.06 -6.76
CA ILE A 37 -8.00 -8.34 -7.08
C ILE A 37 -7.96 -9.30 -5.88
N ILE A 38 -6.82 -9.41 -5.20
CA ILE A 38 -6.67 -10.26 -4.00
C ILE A 38 -7.63 -9.78 -2.91
N THR A 39 -7.66 -8.47 -2.63
CA THR A 39 -8.57 -7.88 -1.64
C THR A 39 -10.03 -8.16 -1.94
N PHE A 40 -10.46 -8.02 -3.20
CA PHE A 40 -11.83 -8.33 -3.60
C PHE A 40 -12.17 -9.82 -3.47
N ARG A 41 -11.19 -10.70 -3.72
CA ARG A 41 -11.37 -12.16 -3.63
C ARG A 41 -11.44 -12.64 -2.18
N THR A 42 -10.65 -12.06 -1.29
CA THR A 42 -10.61 -12.44 0.14
C THR A 42 -11.53 -11.60 1.03
N ARG A 43 -12.37 -10.72 0.46
CA ARG A 43 -13.31 -9.83 1.19
C ARG A 43 -14.27 -10.52 2.17
N GLN A 44 -14.46 -11.83 2.00
CA GLN A 44 -15.27 -12.66 2.88
C GLN A 44 -14.60 -12.93 4.24
N PHE A 45 -13.27 -12.86 4.30
CA PHE A 45 -12.47 -12.99 5.51
C PHE A 45 -12.06 -11.60 5.98
N MET A 46 -12.62 -11.13 7.09
CA MET A 46 -12.33 -9.79 7.61
C MET A 46 -10.87 -9.58 7.97
N SER A 47 -10.15 -10.64 8.38
CA SER A 47 -8.70 -10.62 8.58
C SER A 47 -7.97 -10.25 7.31
N GLU A 48 -8.17 -11.05 6.26
CA GLU A 48 -7.53 -10.85 4.97
C GLU A 48 -7.93 -9.52 4.34
N LEU A 49 -9.20 -9.11 4.46
CA LEU A 49 -9.66 -7.82 3.95
C LEU A 49 -8.90 -6.65 4.57
N CYS A 50 -8.75 -6.62 5.90
CA CYS A 50 -8.04 -5.53 6.57
C CYS A 50 -6.56 -5.52 6.22
N HIS A 51 -5.91 -6.69 6.16
CA HIS A 51 -4.50 -6.80 5.77
C HIS A 51 -4.29 -6.37 4.31
N ASN A 52 -5.12 -6.87 3.40
CA ASN A 52 -4.98 -6.57 1.97
C ASN A 52 -5.32 -5.10 1.65
N LEU A 53 -6.29 -4.51 2.36
CA LEU A 53 -6.53 -3.05 2.30
C LEU A 53 -5.33 -2.25 2.80
N ALA A 54 -4.70 -2.66 3.90
CA ALA A 54 -3.48 -2.01 4.39
C ALA A 54 -2.35 -2.09 3.36
N ILE A 55 -2.19 -3.24 2.68
CA ILE A 55 -1.22 -3.43 1.59
C ILE A 55 -1.52 -2.51 0.40
N ILE A 56 -2.79 -2.38 -0.02
CA ILE A 56 -3.18 -1.44 -1.09
C ILE A 56 -2.78 -0.01 -0.72
N LEU A 57 -3.15 0.44 0.48
CA LEU A 57 -2.82 1.78 0.97
C LEU A 57 -1.31 2.01 1.02
N TRP A 58 -0.56 0.99 1.44
CA TRP A 58 0.91 1.02 1.46
C TRP A 58 1.52 1.14 0.07
N ILE A 59 1.06 0.32 -0.90
CA ILE A 59 1.54 0.36 -2.28
C ILE A 59 1.20 1.71 -2.91
N SER A 60 0.01 2.26 -2.66
CA SER A 60 -0.37 3.60 -3.12
C SER A 60 0.52 4.70 -2.52
N ALA A 61 0.79 4.64 -1.22
CA ALA A 61 1.69 5.57 -0.54
C ALA A 61 3.11 5.55 -1.13
N ASN A 62 3.66 4.35 -1.28
CA ASN A 62 4.99 4.11 -1.82
C ASN A 62 5.09 4.57 -3.28
N SER A 63 4.05 4.30 -4.08
CA SER A 63 3.98 4.74 -5.48
C SER A 63 3.91 6.26 -5.60
N TYR A 64 3.16 6.93 -4.72
CA TYR A 64 3.09 8.39 -4.68
C TYR A 64 4.44 9.01 -4.30
N TRP A 65 5.13 8.47 -3.29
CA TRP A 65 6.49 8.89 -2.93
C TRP A 65 7.45 8.69 -4.12
N MET A 66 7.49 7.51 -4.73
CA MET A 66 8.33 7.24 -5.89
C MET A 66 8.09 8.22 -7.05
N ILE A 67 6.82 8.52 -7.37
CA ILE A 67 6.48 9.50 -8.41
C ILE A 67 6.98 10.91 -8.03
N SER A 68 6.85 11.31 -6.76
CA SER A 68 7.33 12.61 -6.29
C SER A 68 8.84 12.79 -6.50
N GLU A 69 9.63 11.73 -6.29
CA GLU A 69 11.08 11.73 -6.53
C GLU A 69 11.43 11.68 -8.02
N PHE A 70 10.71 10.90 -8.83
CA PHE A 70 10.95 10.82 -10.26
C PHE A 70 10.65 12.12 -11.01
N LEU A 71 9.63 12.85 -10.56
CA LEU A 71 9.23 14.12 -11.15
C LEU A 71 9.93 15.33 -10.52
N HIS A 72 10.82 15.12 -9.53
CA HIS A 72 11.54 16.18 -8.84
C HIS A 72 10.62 17.28 -8.26
N PHE A 73 9.41 16.89 -7.84
CA PHE A 73 8.48 17.77 -7.12
C PHE A 73 8.54 17.52 -5.60
N ASP A 74 9.54 16.78 -5.14
CA ASP A 74 9.91 16.58 -3.75
C ASP A 74 10.23 17.91 -3.05
N GLU A 75 10.73 18.91 -3.78
CA GLU A 75 11.00 20.25 -3.26
C GLU A 75 9.84 21.23 -3.40
N VAL A 76 8.75 20.85 -4.09
CA VAL A 76 7.60 21.76 -4.27
C VAL A 76 6.89 21.90 -2.92
N PRO A 77 6.90 23.11 -2.32
CA PRO A 77 6.35 23.31 -0.99
C PRO A 77 4.83 23.24 -1.04
N VAL A 78 4.25 22.38 -0.21
CA VAL A 78 2.83 22.40 0.13
C VAL A 78 2.74 22.86 1.58
N PHE A 79 2.10 24.01 1.81
CA PHE A 79 2.00 24.61 3.15
C PHE A 79 3.35 24.93 3.82
N LYS A 80 4.11 25.90 3.27
CA LYS A 80 5.24 26.67 3.86
C LYS A 80 6.43 25.93 4.53
N VAL A 81 6.29 24.68 4.94
CA VAL A 81 7.25 23.86 5.69
C VAL A 81 7.17 22.40 5.24
N TYR A 82 6.02 21.95 4.71
CA TYR A 82 5.85 20.57 4.24
C TYR A 82 6.11 20.43 2.74
N THR A 83 6.67 19.29 2.35
CA THR A 83 6.93 18.92 0.95
C THR A 83 5.81 18.02 0.44
N LEU A 84 5.53 18.01 -0.87
CA LEU A 84 4.61 17.03 -1.48
C LEU A 84 4.98 15.59 -1.08
N LYS A 85 6.26 15.29 -0.92
CA LYS A 85 6.77 14.00 -0.43
C LYS A 85 6.19 13.60 0.94
N GLN A 86 5.92 14.54 1.84
CA GLN A 86 5.36 14.24 3.16
C GLN A 86 3.88 13.89 3.12
N LEU A 87 3.14 14.22 2.06
CA LEU A 87 1.75 13.79 1.89
C LEU A 87 1.63 12.26 1.74
N SER A 88 2.71 11.58 1.31
CA SER A 88 2.79 10.12 1.28
C SER A 88 2.54 9.47 2.65
N ILE A 89 2.79 10.20 3.75
CA ILE A 89 2.60 9.66 5.10
C ILE A 89 1.12 9.42 5.43
N ILE A 90 0.20 10.14 4.79
CA ILE A 90 -1.24 10.02 5.03
C ILE A 90 -1.70 8.59 4.71
N PRO A 91 -1.49 8.05 3.49
CA PRO A 91 -1.86 6.66 3.20
C PRO A 91 -1.05 5.63 4.00
N PHE A 92 0.21 5.91 4.38
CA PHE A 92 0.94 5.02 5.31
C PHE A 92 0.25 4.92 6.68
N VAL A 93 -0.12 6.06 7.26
CA VAL A 93 -0.83 6.13 8.55
C VAL A 93 -2.19 5.46 8.44
N LEU A 94 -2.93 5.67 7.35
CA LEU A 94 -4.21 4.99 7.11
C LEU A 94 -4.05 3.46 7.03
N GLY A 95 -2.98 2.97 6.40
CA GLY A 95 -2.66 1.53 6.38
C GLY A 95 -2.41 0.98 7.78
N ILE A 96 -1.62 1.68 8.60
CA ILE A 96 -1.36 1.32 10.00
C ILE A 96 -2.65 1.34 10.82
N LEU A 97 -3.50 2.36 10.64
CA LEU A 97 -4.79 2.46 11.34
C LEU A 97 -5.73 1.33 10.95
N CYS A 98 -5.75 0.91 9.68
CA CYS A 98 -6.53 -0.23 9.22
C CYS A 98 -6.08 -1.54 9.90
N MET A 99 -4.77 -1.75 10.01
CA MET A 99 -4.18 -2.87 10.74
C MET A 99 -4.48 -2.82 12.25
N ALA A 100 -4.32 -1.65 12.86
CA ALA A 100 -4.59 -1.43 14.28
C ALA A 100 -6.07 -1.66 14.61
N TYR A 101 -7.00 -1.21 13.75
CA TYR A 101 -8.43 -1.47 13.90
C TYR A 101 -8.72 -2.97 13.96
N TYR A 102 -8.12 -3.76 13.05
CA TYR A 102 -8.33 -5.20 13.03
C TYR A 102 -7.84 -5.88 14.32
N TYR A 103 -6.61 -5.58 14.75
CA TYR A 103 -6.01 -6.27 15.90
C TYR A 103 -6.51 -5.77 17.26
N LEU A 104 -6.78 -4.47 17.41
CA LEU A 104 -7.13 -3.87 18.70
C LEU A 104 -8.63 -3.85 18.97
N LEU A 105 -9.46 -3.75 17.93
CA LEU A 105 -10.91 -3.59 18.09
C LEU A 105 -11.66 -4.82 17.57
N TRP A 106 -11.40 -5.23 16.33
CA TRP A 106 -12.20 -6.27 15.68
C TRP A 106 -11.94 -7.67 16.25
N LYS A 107 -10.66 -8.09 16.32
CA LYS A 107 -10.23 -9.39 16.84
C LYS A 107 -10.68 -9.68 18.28
N PRO A 108 -10.50 -8.78 19.27
CA PRO A 108 -10.96 -9.04 20.64
C PRO A 108 -12.49 -9.03 20.78
N SER A 109 -13.21 -8.28 19.94
CA SER A 109 -14.67 -8.24 19.94
C SER A 109 -15.32 -9.49 19.31
N HIS A 110 -14.58 -10.25 18.48
CA HIS A 110 -15.09 -11.43 17.77
C HIS A 110 -14.42 -12.74 18.23
N LYS A 111 -14.14 -12.87 19.53
CA LYS A 111 -13.48 -14.04 20.15
C LYS A 111 -14.12 -15.42 19.84
N ASN A 112 -15.40 -15.47 19.45
CA ASN A 112 -16.12 -16.73 19.15
C ASN A 112 -16.15 -17.10 17.66
N SER A 113 -15.51 -16.34 16.78
CA SER A 113 -15.46 -16.63 15.34
C SER A 113 -14.14 -17.30 14.96
N GLU A 114 -13.89 -18.52 15.48
CA GLU A 114 -12.75 -19.39 15.12
C GLU A 114 -12.72 -19.81 13.63
N LYS A 115 -13.64 -19.31 12.79
CA LYS A 115 -13.81 -19.72 11.38
C LYS A 115 -13.46 -18.64 10.35
N THR A 116 -12.64 -17.64 10.69
CA THR A 116 -12.25 -16.57 9.75
C THR A 116 -10.74 -16.44 9.58
N MET A 117 -10.04 -17.59 9.59
CA MET A 117 -8.73 -17.73 8.97
C MET A 117 -8.90 -18.27 7.55
#